data_AF-A0A957AD45-F1
#
_entry.id   AF-A0A957AD45-F1
#
_cell.length_a   1.000
_cell.length_b   1.000
_cell.length_c   1.000
_cell.angle_alpha   90.00
_cell.angle_beta   90.00
_cell.angle_gamma   90.00
#
_symmetry.space_group_name_H-M   'P 1'
#
loop_
_entity.id
_entity.type
_entity.pdbx_description
1 polymer ?
#
loop_
_entity_poly.entity_id
_entity_poly.type
_entity_poly.pdbx_seq_one_letter_code
_entity_poly.pdbx_strand_id
1 'polypeptide(L)'
;MSGSARPDRPPRPGPITAIADAARYPRPVWGSERAYVLASIAGVVGLGNLWRFPYMAGLHGGGSFLLAYVICVVAIAIPLAALESAAGNLVRRSPVGAFRSAGGRPGALVGWTVIGVTVAILSYYFVVTGWTLGYALDAFRDRVVTFRDFTDGMASLWLFLVVGGAVYVLLLRDVGAIERASLVLLPLLVVIVAGLAIYSLTLDGAGEARAFYLEVDSGRLADPSLWTAAAGQAFYSIGIG
;
A
#
# COMPACT_ATOMS: atom_id res chain seq x y z
N MET A 1 -33.87 -33.28 -32.48
CA MET A 1 -33.13 -31.99 -32.38
C MET A 1 -34.12 -30.90 -32.03
N SER A 2 -33.96 -30.24 -30.89
CA SER A 2 -34.59 -28.97 -30.46
C SER A 2 -34.75 -29.07 -28.93
N GLY A 3 -34.21 -28.23 -28.07
CA GLY A 3 -33.49 -26.97 -28.18
C GLY A 3 -33.53 -26.42 -26.75
N SER A 4 -32.41 -26.45 -26.03
CA SER A 4 -32.37 -26.04 -24.63
C SER A 4 -32.59 -24.53 -24.51
N ALA A 5 -33.73 -24.13 -23.97
CA ALA A 5 -34.02 -22.73 -23.66
C ALA A 5 -33.07 -22.24 -22.57
N ARG A 6 -32.30 -21.18 -22.88
CA ARG A 6 -31.48 -20.46 -21.90
C ARG A 6 -32.42 -19.83 -20.85
N PRO A 7 -32.09 -19.86 -19.55
CA PRO A 7 -32.87 -19.14 -18.57
C PRO A 7 -32.80 -17.63 -18.86
N ASP A 8 -33.97 -17.01 -18.95
CA ASP A 8 -34.14 -15.58 -19.20
C ASP A 8 -33.33 -14.76 -18.19
N ARG A 9 -32.52 -13.83 -18.70
CA ARG A 9 -31.90 -12.82 -17.83
C ARG A 9 -33.02 -11.99 -17.21
N PRO A 10 -32.96 -11.68 -15.90
CA PRO A 10 -33.93 -10.78 -15.30
C PRO A 10 -33.94 -9.45 -16.07
N PRO A 11 -35.12 -8.84 -16.25
CA PRO A 11 -35.26 -7.58 -16.97
C PRO A 11 -34.40 -6.51 -16.30
N ARG A 12 -33.76 -5.66 -17.12
CA ARG A 12 -33.00 -4.54 -16.60
C ARG A 12 -33.93 -3.67 -15.75
N PRO A 13 -33.54 -3.30 -14.51
CA PRO A 13 -34.37 -2.45 -13.67
C PRO A 13 -34.74 -1.18 -14.43
N GLY A 14 -36.01 -0.80 -14.34
CA GLY A 14 -36.50 0.45 -14.93
C GLY A 14 -35.79 1.66 -14.33
N PRO A 15 -35.78 2.81 -15.02
CA PRO A 15 -35.07 4.00 -14.57
C PRO A 15 -35.45 4.44 -13.15
N ILE A 16 -36.71 4.26 -12.75
CA ILE A 16 -37.21 4.60 -11.40
C ILE A 16 -36.60 3.66 -10.34
N THR A 17 -36.47 2.36 -10.63
CA THR A 17 -35.91 1.38 -9.70
C THR A 17 -34.41 1.61 -9.50
N ALA A 18 -33.69 1.95 -10.58
CA ALA A 18 -32.27 2.30 -10.51
C ALA A 18 -32.00 3.60 -9.72
N ILE A 19 -32.89 4.60 -9.83
CA ILE A 19 -32.82 5.85 -9.04
C ILE A 19 -33.12 5.56 -7.56
N ALA A 20 -34.12 4.72 -7.27
CA ALA A 20 -34.46 4.33 -5.89
C ALA A 20 -33.34 3.54 -5.20
N ASP A 21 -32.61 2.70 -5.95
CA ASP A 21 -31.47 1.95 -5.40
C ASP A 21 -30.21 2.82 -5.22
N ALA A 22 -29.97 3.79 -6.11
CA ALA A 22 -28.92 4.79 -5.93
C ALA A 22 -29.19 5.74 -4.74
N ALA A 23 -30.46 6.01 -4.43
CA ALA A 23 -30.87 6.79 -3.26
C ALA A 23 -30.79 6.00 -1.94
N ARG A 24 -30.91 4.66 -1.98
CA ARG A 24 -30.82 3.80 -0.80
C ARG A 24 -29.40 3.61 -0.26
N TYR A 25 -28.38 3.81 -1.09
CA TYR A 25 -26.97 3.76 -0.70
C TYR A 25 -26.22 4.95 -1.34
N PRO A 26 -26.38 6.18 -0.83
CA PRO A 26 -25.55 7.28 -1.26
C PRO A 26 -24.09 6.91 -1.03
N ARG A 27 -23.27 7.00 -2.09
CA ARG A 27 -21.87 6.60 -2.00
C ARG A 27 -21.15 7.45 -0.96
N PRO A 28 -20.33 6.84 -0.09
CA PRO A 28 -19.54 7.60 0.85
C PRO A 28 -18.61 8.54 0.07
N VAL A 29 -18.73 9.83 0.34
CA VAL A 29 -17.85 10.90 -0.13
C VAL A 29 -16.99 11.34 1.03
N TRP A 30 -15.73 11.65 0.77
CA TRP A 30 -14.80 12.13 1.79
C TRP A 30 -15.35 13.42 2.43
N GLY A 31 -15.31 13.49 3.76
CA GLY A 31 -15.84 14.63 4.50
C GLY A 31 -15.09 15.95 4.27
N SER A 32 -13.84 15.90 3.78
CA SER A 32 -13.06 17.07 3.35
C SER A 32 -11.89 16.68 2.44
N GLU A 33 -11.34 17.66 1.73
CA GLU A 33 -10.10 17.49 0.93
C GLU A 33 -8.91 17.10 1.82
N ARG A 34 -8.80 17.68 3.01
CA ARG A 34 -7.74 17.33 3.97
C ARG A 34 -7.85 15.88 4.43
N ALA A 35 -9.07 15.40 4.69
CA ALA A 35 -9.31 14.01 5.04
C ALA A 35 -8.93 13.07 3.89
N TYR A 36 -9.24 13.43 2.64
CA TYR A 36 -8.78 12.69 1.46
C TYR A 36 -7.25 12.62 1.39
N VAL A 37 -6.56 13.76 1.49
CA VAL A 37 -5.09 13.80 1.42
C VAL A 37 -4.45 12.99 2.55
N LEU A 38 -4.92 13.12 3.78
CA LEU A 38 -4.39 12.36 4.92
C LEU A 38 -4.64 10.85 4.77
N ALA A 39 -5.81 10.44 4.29
CA ALA A 39 -6.13 9.04 4.02
C ALA A 39 -5.25 8.49 2.89
N SER A 40 -5.00 9.27 1.83
CA SER A 40 -4.08 8.89 0.76
C SER A 40 -2.65 8.75 1.26
N ILE A 41 -2.14 9.68 2.06
CA ILE A 41 -0.80 9.58 2.67
C ILE A 41 -0.73 8.31 3.55
N ALA A 42 -1.73 8.08 4.38
CA ALA A 42 -1.77 6.90 5.25
C ALA A 42 -1.81 5.58 4.47
N GLY A 43 -2.49 5.54 3.31
CA GLY A 43 -2.53 4.36 2.45
C GLY A 43 -1.20 4.08 1.72
N VAL A 44 -0.38 5.11 1.52
CA VAL A 44 0.88 5.06 0.77
C VAL A 44 2.09 4.84 1.70
N VAL A 45 1.98 5.23 2.97
CA VAL A 45 3.01 4.95 3.99
C VAL A 45 2.86 3.51 4.47
N GLY A 46 3.74 2.62 3.99
CA GLY A 46 3.72 1.20 4.34
C GLY A 46 5.06 0.64 4.82
N LEU A 47 5.02 -0.62 5.27
CA LEU A 47 6.20 -1.39 5.70
C LEU A 47 7.32 -1.36 4.66
N GLY A 48 6.98 -1.37 3.37
CA GLY A 48 7.92 -1.23 2.27
C GLY A 48 8.85 -0.02 2.35
N ASN A 49 8.36 1.12 2.81
CA ASN A 49 9.19 2.32 2.96
C ASN A 49 10.14 2.21 4.16
N LEU A 50 9.82 1.35 5.14
CA LEU A 50 10.61 1.21 6.37
C LEU A 50 11.85 0.33 6.19
N TRP A 51 11.81 -0.69 5.33
CA TRP A 51 12.95 -1.61 5.13
C TRP A 51 13.41 -1.72 3.68
N ARG A 52 12.48 -1.82 2.71
CA ARG A 52 12.85 -2.03 1.30
C ARG A 52 13.50 -0.78 0.73
N PHE A 53 12.99 0.41 1.06
CA PHE A 53 13.58 1.66 0.58
C PHE A 53 15.05 1.84 1.05
N PRO A 54 15.38 1.76 2.36
CA PRO A 54 16.77 1.81 2.80
C PRO A 54 17.65 0.71 2.19
N TYR A 55 17.11 -0.50 2.01
CA TYR A 55 17.82 -1.59 1.37
C TYR A 55 18.19 -1.28 -0.09
N MET A 56 17.22 -0.78 -0.88
CA MET A 56 17.45 -0.38 -2.27
C MET A 56 18.43 0.80 -2.36
N ALA A 57 18.31 1.79 -1.47
CA ALA A 57 19.27 2.87 -1.38
C ALA A 57 20.68 2.34 -1.08
N GLY A 58 20.82 1.39 -0.15
CA GLY A 58 22.10 0.74 0.15
C GLY A 58 22.72 0.01 -1.05
N LEU A 59 21.93 -0.76 -1.79
CA LEU A 59 22.42 -1.49 -2.97
C LEU A 59 22.83 -0.57 -4.13
N HIS A 60 22.10 0.53 -4.33
CA HIS A 60 22.23 1.39 -5.51
C HIS A 60 23.02 2.67 -5.27
N GLY A 61 23.81 2.74 -4.20
CA GLY A 61 24.78 3.83 -3.98
C GLY A 61 24.22 5.03 -3.25
N GLY A 62 23.36 4.79 -2.26
CA GLY A 62 22.90 5.76 -1.28
C GLY A 62 22.32 7.02 -1.93
N GLY A 63 23.10 8.10 -1.90
CA GLY A 63 22.68 9.42 -2.38
C GLY A 63 22.33 9.44 -3.87
N SER A 64 23.06 8.70 -4.72
CA SER A 64 22.73 8.61 -6.15
C SER A 64 21.36 7.98 -6.39
N PHE A 65 21.02 6.95 -5.62
CA PHE A 65 19.68 6.34 -5.66
C PHE A 65 18.61 7.30 -5.14
N LEU A 66 18.87 8.00 -4.03
CA LEU A 66 17.93 8.98 -3.48
C LEU A 66 17.62 10.08 -4.50
N LEU A 67 18.63 10.61 -5.18
CA LEU A 67 18.46 11.61 -6.24
C LEU A 67 17.63 11.07 -7.41
N ALA A 68 17.99 9.91 -7.95
CA ALA A 68 17.25 9.27 -9.03
C ALA A 68 15.79 8.97 -8.63
N TYR A 69 15.57 8.49 -7.40
CA TYR A 69 14.24 8.22 -6.85
C TYR A 69 13.38 9.48 -6.79
N VAL A 70 13.90 10.60 -6.25
CA VAL A 70 13.16 11.87 -6.19
C VAL A 70 12.79 12.35 -7.59
N ILE A 71 13.71 12.25 -8.56
CA ILE A 71 13.44 12.59 -9.96
C ILE A 71 12.32 11.71 -10.52
N CYS A 72 12.38 10.39 -10.34
CA CYS A 72 11.33 9.47 -10.79
C CYS A 72 9.98 9.74 -10.12
N VAL A 73 9.96 10.07 -8.83
CA VAL A 73 8.73 10.41 -8.10
C VAL A 73 8.07 11.64 -8.72
N VAL A 74 8.84 12.72 -8.92
CA VAL A 74 8.30 13.99 -9.45
C VAL A 74 7.93 13.87 -10.93
N ALA A 75 8.77 13.22 -11.74
CA ALA A 75 8.60 13.19 -13.19
C ALA A 75 7.61 12.10 -13.66
N ILE A 76 7.42 11.03 -12.90
CA ILE A 76 6.66 9.85 -13.33
C ILE A 76 5.54 9.54 -12.36
N ALA A 77 5.87 9.31 -11.08
CA ALA A 77 4.91 8.75 -10.15
C ALA A 77 3.80 9.74 -9.75
N ILE A 78 4.14 10.99 -9.42
CA ILE A 78 3.14 12.04 -9.11
C ILE A 78 2.18 12.28 -10.28
N PRO A 79 2.66 12.49 -11.53
CA PRO A 79 1.78 12.63 -12.69
C PRO A 79 0.85 11.42 -12.89
N LEU A 80 1.37 10.20 -12.76
CA LEU A 80 0.56 8.99 -12.92
C LEU A 80 -0.48 8.83 -11.80
N ALA A 81 -0.13 9.12 -10.55
CA ALA A 81 -1.09 9.10 -9.43
C ALA A 81 -2.20 10.14 -9.61
N ALA A 82 -1.87 11.32 -10.16
CA ALA A 82 -2.85 12.34 -10.50
C ALA A 82 -3.78 11.87 -11.64
N LEU A 83 -3.23 11.23 -12.67
CA LEU A 83 -4.00 10.65 -13.77
C LEU A 83 -4.94 9.54 -13.28
N GLU A 84 -4.47 8.65 -12.41
CA GLU A 84 -5.28 7.58 -11.83
C GLU A 84 -6.43 8.14 -10.98
N SER A 85 -6.14 9.11 -10.11
CA SER A 85 -7.15 9.79 -9.30
C SER A 85 -8.18 10.51 -10.16
N ALA A 86 -7.76 11.18 -11.23
CA ALA A 86 -8.64 11.84 -12.19
C ALA A 86 -9.52 10.82 -12.93
N ALA A 87 -8.94 9.71 -13.41
CA ALA A 87 -9.68 8.63 -14.07
C ALA A 87 -10.73 8.01 -13.12
N GLY A 88 -10.38 7.78 -11.85
CA GLY A 88 -11.30 7.30 -10.82
C GLY A 88 -12.49 8.26 -10.62
N ASN A 89 -12.21 9.56 -10.56
CA ASN A 89 -13.23 10.62 -10.40
C ASN A 89 -14.16 10.77 -11.61
N LEU A 90 -13.65 10.53 -12.83
CA LEU A 90 -14.42 10.57 -14.06
C LEU A 90 -15.31 9.35 -14.21
N VAL A 91 -14.74 8.16 -14.00
CA VAL A 91 -15.45 6.90 -14.25
C VAL A 91 -16.41 6.56 -13.12
N ARG A 92 -16.05 6.90 -11.87
CA ARG A 92 -16.84 6.66 -10.65
C ARG A 92 -17.35 5.21 -10.59
N ARG A 93 -16.46 4.23 -10.78
CA ARG A 93 -16.77 2.79 -10.65
C ARG A 93 -15.70 2.10 -9.81
N SER A 94 -15.99 0.88 -9.37
CA SER A 94 -14.97 0.00 -8.80
C SER A 94 -13.85 -0.27 -9.80
N PRO A 95 -12.65 -0.72 -9.38
CA PRO A 95 -11.53 -1.00 -10.28
C PRO A 95 -11.92 -1.84 -11.51
N VAL A 96 -12.60 -2.98 -11.30
CA VAL A 96 -13.14 -3.83 -12.39
C VAL A 96 -14.09 -3.06 -13.29
N GLY A 97 -15.00 -2.28 -12.70
CA GLY A 97 -15.96 -1.47 -13.45
C GLY A 97 -15.28 -0.36 -14.26
N ALA A 98 -14.16 0.17 -13.77
CA ALA A 98 -13.40 1.25 -14.38
C ALA A 98 -12.63 0.76 -15.61
N PHE A 99 -11.86 -0.33 -15.47
CA PHE A 99 -11.20 -0.94 -16.62
C PHE A 99 -12.20 -1.48 -17.64
N ARG A 100 -13.37 -2.00 -17.20
CA ARG A 100 -14.44 -2.43 -18.12
C ARG A 100 -15.02 -1.28 -18.95
N SER A 101 -15.12 -0.05 -18.42
CA SER A 101 -15.57 1.10 -19.23
C SER A 101 -14.57 1.49 -20.31
N ALA A 102 -13.28 1.33 -20.06
CA ALA A 102 -12.23 1.67 -21.02
C ALA A 102 -12.05 0.59 -22.09
N GLY A 103 -12.09 -0.69 -21.71
CA GLY A 103 -11.70 -1.82 -22.57
C GLY A 103 -12.74 -2.93 -22.72
N GLY A 104 -13.99 -2.73 -22.33
CA GLY A 104 -15.04 -3.74 -22.42
C GLY A 104 -14.73 -5.01 -21.61
N ARG A 105 -14.99 -6.19 -22.20
CA ARG A 105 -14.73 -7.49 -21.54
C ARG A 105 -13.24 -7.73 -21.25
N PRO A 106 -12.29 -7.48 -22.18
CA PRO A 106 -10.86 -7.53 -21.88
C PRO A 106 -10.44 -6.60 -20.75
N GLY A 107 -10.97 -5.37 -20.72
CA GLY A 107 -10.71 -4.43 -19.62
C GLY A 107 -11.18 -4.97 -18.26
N ALA A 108 -12.32 -5.64 -18.20
CA ALA A 108 -12.78 -6.28 -16.96
C ALA A 108 -11.78 -7.34 -16.44
N LEU A 109 -11.09 -8.07 -17.32
CA LEU A 109 -10.05 -9.04 -16.92
C LEU A 109 -8.88 -8.33 -16.25
N VAL A 110 -8.41 -7.22 -16.80
CA VAL A 110 -7.35 -6.40 -16.19
C VAL A 110 -7.74 -5.97 -14.78
N GLY A 111 -8.97 -5.47 -14.60
CA GLY A 111 -9.43 -5.07 -13.27
C GLY A 111 -9.54 -6.24 -12.28
N TRP A 112 -9.86 -7.46 -12.75
CA TRP A 112 -9.83 -8.65 -11.89
C TRP A 112 -8.40 -9.06 -11.53
N THR A 113 -7.46 -8.91 -12.47
CA THR A 113 -6.03 -9.12 -12.19
C THR A 113 -5.53 -8.17 -11.12
N VAL A 114 -5.90 -6.88 -11.18
CA VAL A 114 -5.56 -5.90 -10.14
C VAL A 114 -6.06 -6.36 -8.77
N ILE A 115 -7.35 -6.75 -8.67
CA ILE A 115 -7.90 -7.29 -7.41
C ILE A 115 -7.13 -8.54 -6.94
N GLY A 116 -6.84 -9.47 -7.85
CA GLY A 116 -6.11 -10.70 -7.53
C GLY A 116 -4.71 -10.41 -6.97
N VAL A 117 -3.99 -9.47 -7.59
CA VAL A 117 -2.67 -9.02 -7.11
C VAL A 117 -2.80 -8.34 -5.74
N THR A 118 -3.79 -7.49 -5.52
CA THR A 118 -4.03 -6.87 -4.20
C THR A 118 -4.29 -7.92 -3.12
N VAL A 119 -5.11 -8.94 -3.39
CA VAL A 119 -5.37 -10.04 -2.46
C VAL A 119 -4.11 -10.85 -2.17
N ALA A 120 -3.31 -11.15 -3.20
CA ALA A 120 -2.03 -11.84 -3.04
C ALA A 120 -1.06 -11.04 -2.16
N ILE A 121 -0.96 -9.73 -2.37
CA ILE A 121 -0.12 -8.85 -1.54
C ILE A 121 -0.62 -8.84 -0.09
N LEU A 122 -1.92 -8.69 0.12
CA LEU A 122 -2.50 -8.70 1.47
C LEU A 122 -2.18 -10.00 2.22
N SER A 123 -2.22 -11.15 1.54
CA SER A 123 -1.98 -12.45 2.17
C SER A 123 -0.66 -12.54 2.95
N TYR A 124 0.44 -12.04 2.39
CA TYR A 124 1.73 -12.05 3.08
C TYR A 124 1.89 -10.86 4.02
N TYR A 125 1.27 -9.71 3.72
CA TYR A 125 1.30 -8.54 4.61
C TYR A 125 0.68 -8.86 5.97
N PHE A 126 -0.38 -9.67 6.02
CA PHE A 126 -0.96 -10.15 7.28
C PHE A 126 0.04 -10.98 8.10
N VAL A 127 0.80 -11.86 7.44
CA VAL A 127 1.81 -12.69 8.09
C VAL A 127 2.93 -11.83 8.66
N VAL A 128 3.48 -10.92 7.84
CA VAL A 128 4.58 -10.03 8.27
C VAL A 128 4.13 -9.11 9.40
N THR A 129 2.91 -8.57 9.34
CA THR A 129 2.34 -7.77 10.43
C THR A 129 2.20 -8.59 11.72
N GLY A 130 1.80 -9.86 11.61
CA GLY A 130 1.78 -10.80 12.72
C GLY A 130 3.17 -10.99 13.35
N TRP A 131 4.20 -11.15 12.52
CA TRP A 131 5.58 -11.24 13.00
C TRP A 131 6.02 -9.97 13.73
N THR A 132 5.75 -8.79 13.15
CA THR A 132 6.07 -7.51 13.79
C THR A 132 5.38 -7.37 15.15
N LEU A 133 4.11 -7.77 15.26
CA LEU A 133 3.39 -7.77 16.54
C LEU A 133 4.02 -8.75 17.54
N GLY A 134 4.38 -9.95 17.11
CA GLY A 134 5.03 -10.94 17.97
C GLY A 134 6.35 -10.44 18.53
N TYR A 135 7.23 -9.91 17.68
CA TYR A 135 8.49 -9.31 18.10
C TYR A 135 8.32 -8.09 19.01
N ALA A 136 7.31 -7.24 18.76
CA ALA A 136 6.99 -6.14 19.66
C ALA A 136 6.61 -6.66 21.05
N LEU A 137 5.76 -7.70 21.13
CA LEU A 137 5.36 -8.30 22.40
C LEU A 137 6.52 -8.98 23.12
N ASP A 138 7.41 -9.65 22.40
CA ASP A 138 8.58 -10.30 22.99
C ASP A 138 9.61 -9.30 23.48
N ALA A 139 9.75 -8.15 22.81
CA ALA A 139 10.57 -7.03 23.27
C ALA A 139 10.04 -6.44 24.60
N PHE A 140 8.72 -6.30 24.77
CA PHE A 140 8.14 -5.88 26.06
C PHE A 140 8.33 -6.89 27.19
N ARG A 141 8.50 -8.17 26.87
CA ARG A 141 8.69 -9.25 27.83
C ARG A 141 10.15 -9.57 28.10
N ASP A 142 11.07 -8.91 27.40
CA ASP A 142 12.51 -9.20 27.41
C ASP A 142 12.82 -10.67 27.08
N ARG A 143 12.11 -11.22 26.08
CA ARG A 143 12.23 -12.62 25.64
C ARG A 143 12.30 -12.74 24.12
N VAL A 144 13.14 -11.91 23.50
CA VAL A 144 13.32 -11.93 22.05
C VAL A 144 13.98 -13.24 21.63
N VAL A 145 13.23 -14.06 20.88
CA VAL A 145 13.71 -15.32 20.31
C VAL A 145 14.30 -15.09 18.91
N THR A 146 15.01 -16.08 18.38
CA THR A 146 15.52 -15.99 17.00
C THR A 146 14.38 -16.09 15.98
N PHE A 147 14.60 -15.54 14.78
CA PHE A 147 13.61 -15.60 13.71
C PHE A 147 13.21 -17.02 13.35
N ARG A 148 14.18 -17.92 13.29
CA ARG A 148 13.93 -19.33 13.02
C ARG A 148 13.03 -19.96 14.08
N ASP A 149 13.37 -19.80 15.35
CA ASP A 149 12.57 -20.37 16.45
C ASP A 149 11.15 -19.80 16.48
N PHE A 150 11.00 -18.52 16.13
CA PHE A 150 9.71 -17.85 16.02
C PHE A 150 8.84 -18.40 14.87
N THR A 151 9.45 -18.68 13.71
CA THR A 151 8.73 -19.15 12.52
C THR A 151 8.52 -20.65 12.47
N ASP A 152 9.38 -21.44 13.11
CA ASP A 152 9.29 -22.90 13.15
C ASP A 152 8.10 -23.36 14.02
N GLY A 153 7.64 -22.52 14.95
CA GLY A 153 6.47 -22.76 15.80
C GLY A 153 5.14 -22.29 15.22
N MET A 154 4.04 -22.56 15.95
CA MET A 154 2.69 -22.11 15.57
C MET A 154 2.43 -20.63 15.86
N ALA A 155 3.38 -19.92 16.47
CA ALA A 155 3.24 -18.51 16.83
C ALA A 155 2.91 -17.64 15.60
N SER A 156 3.60 -17.89 14.49
CA SER A 156 3.35 -17.19 13.22
C SER A 156 1.90 -17.35 12.73
N LEU A 157 1.35 -18.57 12.82
CA LEU A 157 -0.03 -18.84 12.42
C LEU A 157 -1.03 -18.16 13.36
N TRP A 158 -0.82 -18.25 14.68
CA TRP A 158 -1.71 -17.63 15.65
C TRP A 158 -1.71 -16.10 15.53
N LEU A 159 -0.55 -15.50 15.33
CA LEU A 159 -0.44 -14.05 15.14
C LEU A 159 -1.07 -13.59 13.82
N PHE A 160 -0.93 -14.37 12.75
CA PHE A 160 -1.67 -14.15 11.51
C PHE A 160 -3.19 -14.14 11.76
N LEU A 161 -3.72 -15.13 12.49
CA LEU A 161 -5.15 -15.20 12.82
C LEU A 161 -5.60 -14.05 13.72
N VAL A 162 -4.78 -13.64 14.68
CA VAL A 162 -5.06 -12.49 15.56
C VAL A 162 -5.11 -11.19 14.77
N VAL A 163 -4.13 -10.92 13.91
CA VAL A 163 -4.13 -9.72 13.06
C VAL A 163 -5.28 -9.75 12.06
N GLY A 164 -5.52 -10.90 11.41
CA GLY A 164 -6.66 -11.09 10.51
C GLY A 164 -7.99 -10.85 11.20
N GLY A 165 -8.16 -11.38 12.42
CA GLY A 165 -9.34 -11.16 13.26
C GLY A 165 -9.50 -9.70 13.67
N ALA A 166 -8.42 -9.02 14.07
CA ALA A 166 -8.44 -7.61 14.44
C ALA A 166 -8.86 -6.72 13.26
N VAL A 167 -8.29 -6.96 12.07
CA VAL A 167 -8.68 -6.25 10.85
C VAL A 167 -10.12 -6.58 10.46
N TYR A 168 -10.54 -7.84 10.57
CA TYR A 168 -11.93 -8.22 10.30
C TYR A 168 -12.92 -7.48 11.22
N VAL A 169 -12.63 -7.40 12.53
CA VAL A 169 -13.45 -6.63 13.49
C VAL A 169 -13.46 -5.14 13.14
N LEU A 170 -12.34 -4.59 12.69
CA LEU A 170 -12.27 -3.19 12.24
C LEU A 170 -13.16 -2.95 11.01
N LEU A 171 -13.14 -3.87 10.05
CA LEU A 171 -13.97 -3.84 8.84
C LEU A 171 -15.46 -3.98 9.14
N LEU A 172 -15.84 -4.72 10.20
CA LEU A 172 -17.24 -4.85 10.63
C LEU A 172 -17.84 -3.58 11.22
N ARG A 173 -17.02 -2.62 11.66
CA ARG A 173 -17.51 -1.36 12.25
C ARG A 173 -17.97 -0.39 11.17
N ASP A 174 -17.02 0.25 10.51
CA ASP A 174 -17.22 1.15 9.38
C ASP A 174 -15.86 1.71 8.92
N VAL A 175 -15.89 2.47 7.81
CA VAL A 175 -14.72 3.21 7.29
C VAL A 175 -14.23 4.25 8.32
N GLY A 176 -15.10 4.81 9.15
CA GLY A 176 -14.74 5.79 10.17
C GLY A 176 -13.90 5.19 11.32
N ALA A 177 -14.01 3.89 11.59
CA ALA A 177 -13.13 3.18 12.52
C ALA A 177 -11.70 3.08 11.97
N ILE A 178 -11.56 2.82 10.67
CA ILE A 178 -10.26 2.79 9.97
C ILE A 178 -9.64 4.20 10.00
N GLU A 179 -10.42 5.23 9.68
CA GLU A 179 -9.97 6.62 9.69
C GLU A 179 -9.42 7.03 11.07
N ARG A 180 -10.18 6.78 12.14
CA ARG A 180 -9.75 7.09 13.52
C ARG A 180 -8.47 6.34 13.92
N ALA A 181 -8.35 5.06 13.53
CA ALA A 181 -7.13 4.30 13.78
C ALA A 181 -5.94 4.91 13.04
N SER A 182 -6.09 5.23 11.75
CA SER A 182 -5.04 5.85 10.93
C SER A 182 -4.59 7.21 11.45
N LEU A 183 -5.53 8.03 11.96
CA LEU A 183 -5.22 9.34 12.54
C LEU A 183 -4.36 9.26 13.81
N VAL A 184 -4.32 8.11 14.50
CA VAL A 184 -3.48 7.88 15.67
C VAL A 184 -2.20 7.12 15.30
N LEU A 185 -2.32 6.05 14.51
CA LEU A 185 -1.20 5.17 14.17
C LEU A 185 -0.18 5.86 13.26
N LEU A 186 -0.61 6.69 12.31
CA LEU A 186 0.29 7.35 11.36
C LEU A 186 1.20 8.39 12.05
N PRO A 187 0.69 9.34 12.88
CA PRO A 187 1.57 10.24 13.61
C PRO A 187 2.49 9.51 14.59
N LEU A 188 2.00 8.46 15.26
CA LEU A 188 2.80 7.64 16.16
C LEU A 188 3.98 7.00 15.43
N LEU A 189 3.74 6.42 14.24
CA LEU A 189 4.79 5.86 13.39
C LEU A 189 5.84 6.93 13.05
N VAL A 190 5.41 8.13 12.63
CA VAL A 190 6.32 9.24 12.30
C VAL A 190 7.17 9.63 13.51
N VAL A 191 6.57 9.74 14.70
CA VAL A 191 7.29 10.08 15.94
C VAL A 191 8.33 9.00 16.28
N ILE A 192 7.96 7.72 16.19
CA ILE A 192 8.89 6.60 16.47
C ILE A 192 10.05 6.62 15.47
N VAL A 193 9.77 6.73 14.18
CA VAL A 193 10.81 6.74 13.14
C VAL A 193 11.71 7.97 13.27
N ALA A 194 11.16 9.14 13.55
CA ALA A 194 11.96 10.36 13.80
C ALA A 194 12.83 10.22 15.05
N GLY A 195 12.30 9.64 16.13
CA GLY A 195 13.06 9.35 17.34
C GLY A 195 14.21 8.39 17.08
N LEU A 196 13.97 7.31 16.34
CA LEU A 196 15.00 6.35 15.93
C LEU A 196 16.05 7.00 15.01
N ALA A 197 15.64 7.88 14.09
CA ALA A 197 16.56 8.61 13.24
C ALA A 197 17.47 9.53 14.07
N ILE A 198 16.92 10.28 15.04
CA ILE A 198 17.71 11.13 15.94
C ILE A 198 18.68 10.27 16.77
N TYR A 199 18.20 9.17 17.35
CA TYR A 199 19.03 8.23 18.11
C TYR A 199 20.15 7.62 17.25
N SER A 200 19.87 7.30 15.98
CA SER A 200 20.89 6.76 15.08
C SER A 200 22.07 7.71 14.86
N LEU A 201 21.85 9.02 14.99
CA LEU A 201 22.90 10.03 14.86
C LEU A 201 23.85 10.06 16.07
N THR A 202 23.45 9.48 17.22
CA THR A 202 24.30 9.41 18.41
C THR A 202 25.16 8.15 18.46
N LEU A 203 24.97 7.21 17.53
CA LEU A 203 25.71 5.96 17.46
C LEU A 203 27.07 6.13 16.79
N ASP A 204 28.02 5.29 17.18
CA ASP A 204 29.30 5.16 16.49
C ASP A 204 29.08 4.74 15.03
N GLY A 205 29.81 5.37 14.10
CA GLY A 205 29.66 5.12 12.66
C GLY A 205 28.53 5.91 11.99
N ALA A 206 27.75 6.72 12.72
CA ALA A 206 26.74 7.61 12.13
C ALA A 206 27.33 8.55 11.06
N GLY A 207 28.61 8.91 11.21
CA GLY A 207 29.30 9.76 10.26
C GLY A 207 29.68 9.12 8.93
N GLU A 208 29.92 7.82 8.93
CA GLU A 208 30.15 7.05 7.71
C GLU A 208 28.80 6.74 7.04
N ALA A 209 27.80 6.38 7.84
CA ALA A 209 26.45 6.11 7.35
C ALA A 209 25.83 7.35 6.66
N ARG A 210 25.98 8.56 7.22
CA ARG A 210 25.48 9.80 6.59
C ARG A 210 26.21 10.11 5.29
N ALA A 211 27.53 9.89 5.24
CA ALA A 211 28.32 10.17 4.05
C ALA A 211 27.89 9.22 2.94
N PHE A 212 27.86 7.92 3.22
CA PHE A 212 27.35 6.91 2.30
C PHE A 212 25.92 7.19 1.82
N TYR A 213 25.01 7.57 2.72
CA TYR A 213 23.60 7.75 2.39
C TYR A 213 23.30 9.02 1.59
N LEU A 214 24.12 10.07 1.72
CA LEU A 214 23.88 11.38 1.09
C LEU A 214 24.85 11.72 -0.03
N GLU A 215 25.99 11.04 -0.13
CA GLU A 215 26.98 11.28 -1.18
C GLU A 215 26.44 10.81 -2.54
N VAL A 216 26.56 11.69 -3.53
CA VAL A 216 26.09 11.44 -4.90
C VAL A 216 27.31 11.17 -5.77
N ASP A 217 27.46 9.91 -6.16
CA ASP A 217 28.40 9.48 -7.18
C ASP A 217 27.77 9.70 -8.57
N SER A 218 28.34 10.65 -9.32
CA SER A 218 27.90 10.99 -10.68
C SER A 218 28.16 9.87 -11.69
N GLY A 219 29.14 9.00 -11.45
CA GLY A 219 29.40 7.82 -12.27
C GLY A 219 28.25 6.82 -12.24
N ARG A 220 27.59 6.67 -11.08
CA ARG A 220 26.41 5.80 -10.95
C ARG A 220 25.17 6.33 -11.65
N LEU A 221 25.06 7.64 -11.84
CA LEU A 221 23.93 8.23 -12.57
C LEU A 221 23.90 7.82 -14.05
N ALA A 222 25.04 7.39 -14.60
CA ALA A 222 25.11 6.84 -15.95
C ALA A 222 24.63 5.39 -16.05
N ASP A 223 24.48 4.66 -14.93
CA ASP A 223 24.03 3.27 -14.94
C ASP A 223 22.49 3.19 -15.11
N PRO A 224 21.97 2.57 -16.19
CA PRO A 224 20.54 2.38 -16.37
C PRO A 224 19.88 1.54 -15.26
N SER A 225 20.63 0.67 -14.58
CA SER A 225 20.12 -0.17 -13.50
C SER A 225 19.65 0.67 -12.31
N LEU A 226 20.32 1.80 -12.03
CA LEU A 226 19.94 2.76 -11.00
C LEU A 226 18.54 3.32 -11.25
N TRP A 227 18.29 3.75 -12.49
CA TRP A 227 17.04 4.39 -12.88
C TRP A 227 15.87 3.41 -12.92
N THR A 228 16.10 2.18 -13.37
CA THR A 228 15.05 1.14 -13.35
C THR A 228 14.69 0.75 -11.91
N ALA A 229 15.68 0.64 -11.02
CA ALA A 229 15.47 0.40 -9.60
C ALA A 229 14.72 1.57 -8.93
N ALA A 230 15.13 2.81 -9.20
CA ALA A 230 14.51 4.02 -8.65
C ALA A 230 13.06 4.18 -9.12
N ALA A 231 12.79 3.99 -10.41
CA ALA A 231 11.43 4.02 -10.97
C ALA A 231 10.55 2.92 -10.35
N GLY A 232 11.05 1.68 -10.29
CA GLY A 232 10.34 0.56 -9.67
C GLY A 232 10.03 0.80 -8.17
N GLN A 233 10.96 1.42 -7.44
CA GLN A 233 10.72 1.83 -6.06
C GLN A 233 9.68 2.95 -5.97
N ALA A 234 9.68 3.94 -6.87
CA ALA A 234 8.69 5.02 -6.90
C ALA A 234 7.27 4.49 -7.14
N PHE A 235 7.09 3.58 -8.09
CA PHE A 235 5.80 2.91 -8.33
C PHE A 235 5.33 2.13 -7.11
N TYR A 236 6.21 1.33 -6.50
CA TYR A 236 5.88 0.56 -5.30
C TYR A 236 5.57 1.44 -4.09
N SER A 237 6.26 2.58 -3.96
CA SER A 237 6.08 3.50 -2.84
C SER A 237 4.72 4.16 -2.90
N ILE A 238 4.25 4.59 -4.08
CA ILE A 238 2.99 5.32 -4.27
C ILE A 238 1.80 4.39 -4.49
N GLY A 239 2.03 3.13 -4.88
CA GLY A 239 0.97 2.14 -5.06
C GLY A 239 0.07 2.43 -6.25
N ILE A 240 0.65 2.92 -7.35
CA ILE A 240 -0.06 3.28 -8.60
C ILE A 240 -0.36 2.00 -9.39
N GLY A 241 -1.60 1.81 -9.84
CA GLY A 241 -2.01 0.69 -10.69
C GLY A 241 -3.33 0.01 -10.33
#